data_AF-A0A0G0XTQ3-F1
#
_entry.id   AF-A0A0G0XTQ3-F1
#
_cell.length_a   1.000
_cell.length_b   1.000
_cell.length_c   1.000
_cell.angle_alpha   90.00
_cell.angle_beta   90.00
_cell.angle_gamma   90.00
#
_symmetry.space_group_name_H-M   'P 1'
#
loop_
_entity.id
_entity.type
_entity.pdbx_description
1 polymer ?
#
loop_
_entity_poly.entity_id
_entity_poly.type
_entity_poly.pdbx_seq_one_letter_code
_entity_poly.pdbx_strand_id
1 'polypeptide(L)'
;MTITFGAVLFLLMSLLLGAVTSLFFRSYKKSGNPGIKNLFLTFFFVLLYSLTLGFLSISASTYPYVLAFGYDLAIVWVFLAMYFGLGIPTFTTNDFFLKYQKLFSTLLILIGIIVIGLQIFDLRFPIISPGSVIFWNATPLAAWLTGLTVLIYTTVWAYLAYRGSTVLSDIKQ
;
A
#
# COMPACT_ATOMS: atom_id res chain seq x y z
N MET A 1 8.09 4.25 27.80
CA MET A 1 7.54 3.90 26.47
C MET A 1 6.25 4.69 26.30
N THR A 2 6.25 5.71 25.44
CA THR A 2 5.07 6.54 25.16
C THR A 2 4.43 6.08 23.87
N ILE A 3 3.15 5.67 23.93
CA ILE A 3 2.37 5.31 22.75
C ILE A 3 1.92 6.61 22.09
N THR A 4 2.33 6.83 20.84
CA THR A 4 1.88 8.00 20.07
C THR A 4 0.48 7.78 19.53
N PHE A 5 -0.30 8.86 19.38
CA PHE A 5 -1.64 8.80 18.78
C PHE A 5 -1.63 8.15 17.39
N GLY A 6 -0.60 8.43 16.57
CA GLY A 6 -0.42 7.79 15.26
C GLY A 6 -0.26 6.27 15.34
N ALA A 7 0.50 5.75 16.32
CA ALA A 7 0.63 4.30 16.53
C ALA A 7 -0.72 3.65 16.82
N VAL A 8 -1.55 4.29 17.66
CA VAL A 8 -2.90 3.80 17.98
C VAL A 8 -3.77 3.74 16.72
N LEU A 9 -3.74 4.78 15.89
CA LEU A 9 -4.52 4.80 14.64
C LEU A 9 -4.13 3.67 13.68
N PHE A 10 -2.83 3.42 13.51
CA PHE A 10 -2.35 2.30 12.67
C PHE A 10 -2.75 0.93 13.24
N LEU A 11 -2.75 0.76 14.57
CA LEU A 11 -3.19 -0.48 15.19
C LEU A 11 -4.71 -0.68 15.05
N LEU A 12 -5.52 0.36 15.25
CA LEU A 12 -6.96 0.29 15.02
C LEU A 12 -7.30 -0.02 13.56
N MET A 13 -6.61 0.62 12.62
CA MET A 13 -6.73 0.33 11.19
C MET A 13 -6.37 -1.13 10.88
N SER A 14 -5.35 -1.69 11.55
CA SER A 14 -4.96 -3.10 11.36
C SER A 14 -6.07 -4.08 11.78
N LEU A 15 -6.87 -3.76 12.79
CA LEU A 15 -8.01 -4.60 13.19
C LEU A 15 -9.09 -4.64 12.10
N LEU A 16 -9.44 -3.48 11.54
CA LEU A 16 -10.39 -3.37 10.44
C LEU A 16 -9.89 -4.10 9.19
N LEU A 17 -8.63 -3.86 8.81
CA LEU A 17 -8.01 -4.52 7.67
C LEU A 17 -7.89 -6.03 7.88
N GLY A 18 -7.63 -6.49 9.11
CA GLY A 18 -7.59 -7.90 9.47
C GLY A 18 -8.93 -8.60 9.29
N ALA A 19 -10.02 -7.96 9.72
CA ALA A 19 -11.38 -8.46 9.48
C ALA A 19 -11.70 -8.56 7.98
N VAL A 20 -11.42 -7.49 7.22
CA VAL A 20 -11.65 -7.45 5.76
C VAL A 20 -10.81 -8.50 5.02
N THR A 21 -9.52 -8.61 5.37
CA THR A 21 -8.60 -9.61 4.80
C THR A 21 -9.11 -11.04 5.06
N SER A 22 -9.59 -11.31 6.28
CA SER A 22 -10.15 -12.60 6.66
C SER A 22 -11.41 -12.95 5.87
N LEU A 23 -12.29 -11.98 5.62
CA LEU A 23 -13.48 -12.15 4.79
C LEU A 23 -13.11 -12.51 3.34
N PHE A 24 -12.16 -11.78 2.75
CA PHE A 24 -11.69 -12.10 1.39
C PHE A 24 -11.00 -13.46 1.32
N PHE A 25 -10.21 -13.83 2.33
CA PHE A 25 -9.58 -15.15 2.38
C PHE A 25 -10.62 -16.29 2.40
N ARG A 26 -11.64 -16.17 3.26
CA ARG A 26 -12.75 -17.15 3.32
C ARG A 26 -13.53 -17.20 2.00
N SER A 27 -13.82 -16.04 1.42
CA SER A 27 -14.50 -15.92 0.13
C SER A 27 -13.70 -16.57 -1.01
N TYR A 28 -12.38 -16.37 -1.04
CA TYR A 28 -11.48 -17.03 -1.98
C TYR A 28 -11.50 -18.55 -1.79
N LYS A 29 -11.39 -19.03 -0.55
CA LYS A 29 -11.42 -20.47 -0.25
C LYS A 29 -12.69 -21.16 -0.73
N LYS A 30 -13.83 -20.46 -0.72
CA LYS A 30 -15.13 -20.97 -1.17
C LYS A 30 -15.31 -20.91 -2.68
N SER A 31 -14.83 -19.84 -3.34
CA SER A 31 -15.10 -19.57 -4.75
C SER A 31 -13.99 -20.01 -5.71
N GLY A 32 -12.75 -20.14 -5.24
CA GLY A 32 -11.57 -20.38 -6.09
C GLY A 32 -11.26 -19.22 -7.05
N ASN A 33 -11.93 -18.08 -6.95
CA ASN A 33 -11.81 -17.00 -7.94
C ASN A 33 -10.48 -16.24 -7.79
N PRO A 34 -9.65 -16.16 -8.86
CA PRO A 34 -8.33 -15.49 -8.79
C PRO A 34 -8.43 -13.99 -8.52
N GLY A 35 -9.51 -13.32 -8.92
CA GLY A 35 -9.75 -11.92 -8.60
C GLY A 35 -9.94 -11.68 -7.09
N ILE A 36 -10.60 -12.62 -6.40
CA ILE A 36 -10.79 -12.56 -4.94
C ILE A 36 -9.47 -12.87 -4.21
N LYS A 37 -8.63 -13.76 -4.77
CA LYS A 37 -7.26 -13.95 -4.28
C LYS A 37 -6.45 -12.65 -4.34
N ASN A 38 -6.53 -11.92 -5.45
CA ASN A 38 -5.82 -10.65 -5.63
C ASN A 38 -6.34 -9.55 -4.70
N LEU A 39 -7.67 -9.50 -4.46
CA LEU A 39 -8.25 -8.65 -3.41
C LEU A 39 -7.71 -9.02 -2.03
N PHE A 40 -7.76 -10.30 -1.66
CA PHE A 40 -7.20 -10.79 -0.39
C PHE A 40 -5.73 -10.36 -0.21
N LEU A 41 -4.88 -10.59 -1.23
CA LEU A 41 -3.46 -10.23 -1.16
C LEU A 41 -3.26 -8.72 -1.06
N THR A 42 -4.03 -7.92 -1.80
CA THR A 42 -3.99 -6.46 -1.71
C THR A 42 -4.26 -6.00 -0.28
N PHE A 43 -5.36 -6.44 0.31
CA PHE A 43 -5.72 -6.07 1.69
C PHE A 43 -4.76 -6.65 2.73
N PHE A 44 -4.21 -7.84 2.50
CA PHE A 44 -3.20 -8.44 3.35
C PHE A 44 -1.91 -7.60 3.40
N PHE A 45 -1.44 -7.10 2.25
CA PHE A 45 -0.26 -6.23 2.23
C PHE A 45 -0.54 -4.86 2.87
N VAL A 46 -1.75 -4.29 2.71
CA VAL A 46 -2.15 -3.07 3.44
C VAL A 46 -2.25 -3.32 4.95
N LEU A 47 -2.67 -4.51 5.37
CA LEU A 47 -2.62 -4.93 6.78
C LEU A 47 -1.18 -4.97 7.30
N LEU A 48 -0.25 -5.57 6.56
CA LEU A 48 1.16 -5.61 6.92
C LEU A 48 1.76 -4.20 7.00
N TYR A 49 1.45 -3.32 6.05
CA TYR A 49 1.80 -1.90 6.12
C TYR A 49 1.36 -1.27 7.45
N SER A 50 0.08 -1.43 7.82
CA SER A 50 -0.49 -0.86 9.03
C SER A 50 0.14 -1.45 10.30
N LEU A 51 0.41 -2.76 10.33
CA LEU A 51 1.04 -3.43 11.46
C LEU A 51 2.51 -3.01 11.63
N THR A 52 3.27 -2.95 10.54
CA THR A 52 4.66 -2.51 10.54
C THR A 52 4.78 -1.09 11.10
N LEU A 53 3.99 -0.15 10.59
CA LEU A 53 4.03 1.23 11.09
C LEU A 53 3.47 1.35 12.52
N GLY A 54 2.38 0.67 12.84
CA GLY A 54 1.79 0.69 14.18
C GLY A 54 2.74 0.16 15.25
N PHE A 55 3.32 -1.03 15.05
CA PHE A 55 4.22 -1.66 16.02
C PHE A 55 5.54 -0.90 16.16
N LEU A 56 6.17 -0.51 15.05
CA LEU A 56 7.47 0.17 15.09
C LEU A 56 7.38 1.61 15.60
N SER A 57 6.21 2.25 15.47
CA SER A 57 5.95 3.57 16.07
C SER A 57 5.92 3.55 17.61
N ILE A 58 5.61 2.42 18.24
CA ILE A 58 5.67 2.30 19.72
C ILE A 58 7.12 2.39 20.21
N SER A 59 8.02 1.72 19.48
CA SER A 59 9.46 1.65 19.81
C SER A 59 10.24 2.89 19.35
N ALA A 60 9.65 3.74 18.51
CA ALA A 60 10.29 4.93 17.94
C ALA A 60 10.73 5.96 18.99
N SER A 61 10.02 6.05 20.12
CA SER A 61 10.38 6.94 21.23
C SER A 61 11.71 6.57 21.90
N THR A 62 12.09 5.29 21.85
CA THR A 62 13.34 4.77 22.41
C THR A 62 14.41 4.61 21.33
N TYR A 63 14.03 4.19 20.13
CA TYR A 63 14.94 3.86 19.03
C TYR A 63 14.45 4.49 17.72
N PRO A 64 14.83 5.74 17.42
CA PRO A 64 14.25 6.45 16.29
C PRO A 64 14.61 5.85 14.92
N TYR A 65 15.74 5.16 14.82
CA TYR A 65 16.13 4.43 13.61
C TYR A 65 15.19 3.25 13.28
N VAL A 66 14.53 2.65 14.28
CA VAL A 66 13.58 1.54 14.08
C VAL A 66 12.37 1.99 13.28
N LEU A 67 11.96 3.25 13.45
CA LEU A 67 10.87 3.83 12.68
C LEU A 67 11.26 4.01 11.21
N ALA A 68 12.51 4.41 10.93
CA ALA A 68 13.00 4.54 9.56
C ALA A 68 12.96 3.20 8.80
N PHE A 69 13.51 2.13 9.40
CA PHE A 69 13.41 0.78 8.85
C PHE A 69 11.96 0.33 8.67
N GLY A 70 11.08 0.71 9.60
CA GLY A 70 9.65 0.42 9.50
C GLY A 70 8.98 1.06 8.30
N TYR A 71 9.35 2.29 7.94
CA TYR A 71 8.85 2.96 6.76
C TYR A 71 9.34 2.31 5.47
N ASP A 72 10.63 1.95 5.38
CA ASP A 72 11.17 1.28 4.20
C ASP A 72 10.46 -0.07 3.97
N LEU A 73 10.29 -0.84 5.04
CA LEU A 73 9.54 -2.10 4.99
C LEU A 73 8.07 -1.87 4.63
N ALA A 74 7.44 -0.81 5.15
CA ALA A 74 6.07 -0.45 4.82
C ALA A 74 5.89 -0.11 3.33
N ILE A 75 6.87 0.57 2.72
CA ILE A 75 6.83 0.91 1.29
C ILE A 75 6.88 -0.34 0.42
N VAL A 76 7.67 -1.36 0.79
CA VAL A 76 7.64 -2.67 0.12
C VAL A 76 6.22 -3.24 0.10
N TRP A 77 5.51 -3.19 1.23
CA TRP A 77 4.13 -3.67 1.33
C TRP A 77 3.18 -2.87 0.43
N VAL A 78 3.35 -1.55 0.31
CA VAL A 78 2.52 -0.72 -0.59
C VAL A 78 2.70 -1.13 -2.05
N PHE A 79 3.93 -1.30 -2.52
CA PHE A 79 4.17 -1.73 -3.90
C PHE A 79 3.61 -3.14 -4.17
N LEU A 80 3.75 -4.06 -3.21
CA LEU A 80 3.12 -5.38 -3.34
C LEU A 80 1.59 -5.29 -3.39
N ALA A 81 0.97 -4.47 -2.53
CA ALA A 81 -0.47 -4.25 -2.55
C ALA A 81 -0.94 -3.73 -3.91
N MET A 82 -0.24 -2.74 -4.49
CA MET A 82 -0.58 -2.19 -5.79
C MET A 82 -0.36 -3.20 -6.93
N TYR A 83 0.72 -3.99 -6.87
CA TYR A 83 1.00 -5.04 -7.85
C TYR A 83 -0.13 -6.07 -7.92
N PHE A 84 -0.56 -6.60 -6.76
CA PHE A 84 -1.70 -7.53 -6.72
C PHE A 84 -3.02 -6.86 -7.06
N GLY A 85 -3.15 -5.56 -6.75
CA GLY A 85 -4.33 -4.78 -7.07
C GLY A 85 -4.61 -4.64 -8.58
N LEU A 86 -3.56 -4.65 -9.43
CA LEU A 86 -3.72 -4.69 -10.89
C LEU A 86 -4.41 -5.97 -11.41
N GLY A 87 -4.43 -7.04 -10.60
CA GLY A 87 -5.10 -8.30 -10.93
C GLY A 87 -6.55 -8.39 -10.43
N ILE A 88 -7.11 -7.31 -9.88
CA ILE A 88 -8.52 -7.25 -9.44
C ILE A 88 -9.43 -7.08 -10.67
N PRO A 89 -10.64 -7.70 -10.68
CA PRO A 89 -11.58 -7.60 -11.80
C PRO A 89 -11.82 -6.19 -12.34
N THR A 90 -11.84 -5.17 -11.48
CA THR A 90 -11.98 -3.76 -11.86
C THR A 90 -10.95 -3.30 -12.91
N PHE A 91 -9.74 -3.85 -12.89
CA PHE A 91 -8.71 -3.63 -13.90
C PHE A 91 -8.78 -4.65 -15.04
N THR A 92 -9.04 -5.92 -14.72
CA THR A 92 -8.98 -7.00 -15.71
C THR A 92 -10.22 -7.10 -16.59
N THR A 93 -11.26 -6.29 -16.38
CA THR A 93 -12.42 -6.18 -17.29
C THR A 93 -12.31 -5.00 -18.26
N ASN A 94 -11.30 -4.14 -18.11
CA ASN A 94 -11.09 -3.00 -18.99
C ASN A 94 -10.09 -3.36 -20.09
N ASP A 95 -10.51 -3.28 -21.36
CA ASP A 95 -9.71 -3.67 -22.53
C ASP A 95 -8.36 -2.94 -22.62
N PHE A 96 -8.32 -1.66 -22.23
CA PHE A 96 -7.08 -0.89 -22.21
C PHE A 96 -6.12 -1.45 -21.14
N PHE A 97 -6.61 -1.72 -19.93
CA PHE A 97 -5.78 -2.28 -18.87
C PHE A 97 -5.32 -3.70 -19.17
N LEU A 98 -6.17 -4.55 -19.75
CA LEU A 98 -5.78 -5.88 -20.22
C LEU A 98 -4.64 -5.81 -21.23
N LYS A 99 -4.74 -4.90 -22.22
CA LYS A 99 -3.71 -4.73 -23.26
C LYS A 99 -2.36 -4.29 -22.69
N TYR A 100 -2.37 -3.41 -21.69
CA TYR A 100 -1.15 -2.82 -21.12
C TYR A 100 -0.78 -3.37 -19.73
N GLN A 101 -1.43 -4.43 -19.26
CA GLN A 101 -1.26 -4.95 -17.90
C GLN A 101 0.21 -5.26 -17.59
N LYS A 102 0.90 -5.95 -18.50
CA LYS A 102 2.31 -6.30 -18.34
C LYS A 102 3.19 -5.04 -18.23
N LEU A 103 2.91 -4.01 -19.02
CA LEU A 103 3.62 -2.73 -18.95
C LEU A 103 3.42 -2.07 -17.59
N PHE A 104 2.19 -1.97 -17.11
CA PHE A 104 1.89 -1.38 -15.79
C PHE A 104 2.55 -2.15 -14.66
N SER A 105 2.47 -3.48 -14.66
CA SER A 105 3.12 -4.33 -13.67
C SER A 105 4.65 -4.17 -13.69
N THR A 106 5.26 -4.12 -14.88
CA THR A 106 6.71 -3.91 -15.02
C THR A 106 7.13 -2.53 -14.53
N LEU A 107 6.39 -1.47 -14.87
CA LEU A 107 6.67 -0.13 -14.38
C LEU A 107 6.57 -0.05 -12.86
N LEU A 108 5.55 -0.70 -12.28
CA LEU A 108 5.34 -0.71 -10.84
C LEU A 108 6.46 -1.45 -10.10
N ILE A 109 6.90 -2.59 -10.61
CA ILE A 109 8.06 -3.31 -10.09
C ILE A 109 9.33 -2.47 -10.23
N LEU A 110 9.56 -1.86 -11.40
CA LEU A 110 10.74 -1.04 -11.65
C LEU A 110 10.82 0.17 -10.71
N ILE A 111 9.71 0.90 -10.56
CA ILE A 111 9.63 2.02 -9.62
C ILE A 111 9.85 1.52 -8.19
N GLY A 112 9.25 0.40 -7.80
CA GLY A 112 9.47 -0.21 -6.49
C GLY A 112 10.95 -0.52 -6.23
N ILE A 113 11.64 -1.15 -7.20
CA ILE A 113 13.08 -1.44 -7.12
C ILE A 113 13.89 -0.14 -7.01
N ILE A 114 13.57 0.90 -7.79
CA ILE A 114 14.27 2.19 -7.72
C ILE A 114 14.07 2.84 -6.35
N VAL A 115 12.83 2.87 -5.83
CA VAL A 115 12.50 3.47 -4.53
C VAL A 115 13.23 2.73 -3.40
N ILE A 116 13.14 1.39 -3.37
CA ILE A 116 13.81 0.56 -2.37
C ILE A 116 15.33 0.70 -2.49
N GLY A 117 15.86 0.71 -3.71
CA GLY A 117 17.29 0.93 -3.96
C GLY A 117 17.76 2.28 -3.42
N LEU A 118 17.05 3.37 -3.75
CA LEU A 118 17.37 4.71 -3.24
C LEU A 118 17.33 4.77 -1.71
N GLN A 119 16.39 4.06 -1.07
CA GLN A 119 16.29 3.98 0.39
C GLN A 119 17.42 3.17 1.03
N ILE A 120 17.81 2.04 0.44
CA ILE A 120 18.91 1.22 0.94
C ILE A 120 20.27 1.90 0.74
N PHE A 121 20.47 2.62 -0.36
CA PHE A 121 21.75 3.30 -0.64
C PHE A 121 21.90 4.64 0.08
N ASP A 122 20.79 5.29 0.45
CA ASP A 122 20.80 6.53 1.24
C ASP A 122 20.38 6.26 2.69
N LEU A 123 21.26 5.61 3.45
CA LEU A 123 21.08 5.31 4.89
C LEU A 123 21.21 6.55 5.79
N ARG A 124 20.95 7.76 5.28
CA ARG A 124 20.92 8.96 6.12
C ARG A 124 19.74 8.85 7.07
N PHE A 125 20.04 8.73 8.37
CA PHE A 125 19.01 8.69 9.39
C PHE A 125 18.11 9.93 9.32
N PRO A 126 16.80 9.78 9.59
CA PRO A 126 15.88 10.91 9.59
C PRO A 126 16.33 11.99 10.59
N ILE A 127 16.21 13.26 10.19
CA ILE A 127 16.46 14.38 11.08
C ILE A 127 15.19 14.60 11.89
N ILE A 128 15.21 14.24 13.17
CA ILE A 128 14.07 14.44 14.05
C ILE A 128 14.20 15.83 14.65
N SER A 129 13.26 16.72 14.33
CA SER A 129 13.22 18.04 14.97
C SER A 129 12.89 17.92 16.46
N PRO A 130 13.22 18.95 17.27
CA PRO A 130 12.87 19.00 18.68
C PRO A 130 11.37 18.84 18.99
N GLY A 131 10.49 19.07 18.02
CA GLY A 131 9.04 18.86 18.13
C GLY A 131 8.57 17.45 17.75
N SER A 132 9.47 16.47 17.66
CA SER A 132 9.19 15.11 17.16
C SER A 132 8.65 15.06 15.72
N VAL A 133 8.76 16.17 14.97
CA VAL A 133 8.51 16.18 13.53
C VAL A 133 9.70 15.54 12.85
N ILE A 134 9.48 14.43 12.17
CA ILE A 134 10.48 13.69 11.42
C ILE A 134 10.68 14.41 10.09
N PHE A 135 11.74 15.21 9.98
CA PHE A 135 12.22 15.71 8.70
C PHE A 135 13.04 14.60 8.05
N TRP A 136 12.36 13.80 7.22
CA TRP A 136 13.04 12.77 6.46
C TRP A 136 14.02 13.41 5.48
N ASN A 137 15.27 12.93 5.53
CA ASN A 137 16.26 13.12 4.48
C ASN A 137 16.37 11.87 3.60
N ALA A 138 15.37 10.97 3.62
CA ALA A 138 15.31 9.94 2.58
C ALA A 138 15.11 10.68 1.29
N THR A 139 16.10 10.54 0.40
CA THR A 139 16.03 10.83 -1.03
C THR A 139 14.67 11.42 -1.42
N PRO A 140 14.51 12.76 -1.45
CA PRO A 140 13.24 13.39 -1.80
C PRO A 140 12.64 12.74 -3.04
N LEU A 141 13.50 12.36 -3.99
CA LEU A 141 13.16 11.58 -5.16
C LEU A 141 12.37 10.28 -4.88
N ALA A 142 12.77 9.45 -3.90
CA ALA A 142 12.04 8.24 -3.54
C ALA A 142 10.67 8.56 -2.93
N ALA A 143 10.57 9.60 -2.11
CA ALA A 143 9.30 10.07 -1.57
C ALA A 143 8.37 10.60 -2.67
N TRP A 144 8.89 11.42 -3.59
CA TRP A 144 8.15 11.92 -4.76
C TRP A 144 7.70 10.78 -5.67
N LEU A 145 8.58 9.82 -6.00
CA LEU A 145 8.25 8.66 -6.82
C LEU A 145 7.17 7.80 -6.18
N THR A 146 7.28 7.53 -4.87
CA THR A 146 6.25 6.76 -4.13
C THR A 146 4.93 7.50 -4.14
N GLY A 147 4.93 8.80 -3.77
CA GLY A 147 3.73 9.63 -3.70
C GLY A 147 3.02 9.77 -5.04
N LEU A 148 3.77 10.07 -6.11
CA LEU A 148 3.21 10.16 -7.47
C LEU A 148 2.65 8.83 -7.95
N THR A 149 3.35 7.73 -7.71
CA THR A 149 2.91 6.39 -8.14
C THR A 149 1.62 5.99 -7.42
N VAL A 150 1.54 6.22 -6.11
CA VAL A 150 0.31 5.98 -5.32
C VAL A 150 -0.83 6.88 -5.79
N LEU A 151 -0.57 8.17 -6.05
CA LEU A 151 -1.58 9.12 -6.53
C LEU A 151 -2.15 8.72 -7.90
N ILE A 152 -1.28 8.39 -8.86
CA ILE A 152 -1.70 7.93 -10.20
C ILE A 152 -2.51 6.64 -10.07
N TYR A 153 -1.99 5.66 -9.31
CA TYR A 153 -2.65 4.38 -9.12
C TYR A 153 -4.04 4.53 -8.50
N THR A 154 -4.17 5.31 -7.42
CA THR A 154 -5.45 5.55 -6.74
C THR A 154 -6.44 6.31 -7.61
N THR A 155 -5.97 7.28 -8.41
CA THR A 155 -6.80 8.02 -9.37
C THR A 155 -7.37 7.09 -10.44
N VAL A 156 -6.52 6.22 -11.01
CA VAL A 156 -6.94 5.20 -11.97
C VAL A 156 -7.95 4.25 -11.33
N TRP A 157 -7.68 3.77 -10.12
CA TRP A 157 -8.56 2.87 -9.40
C TRP A 157 -9.94 3.50 -9.17
N ALA A 158 -9.97 4.75 -8.71
CA ALA A 158 -11.19 5.51 -8.48
C ALA A 158 -11.99 5.72 -9.77
N TYR A 159 -11.32 6.04 -10.88
CA TYR A 159 -11.97 6.18 -12.19
C TYR A 159 -12.63 4.86 -12.65
N LEU A 160 -11.91 3.74 -12.54
CA LEU A 160 -12.45 2.43 -12.93
C LEU A 160 -13.59 1.98 -12.01
N ALA A 161 -13.48 2.23 -10.70
CA ALA A 161 -14.54 1.94 -9.76
C ALA A 161 -15.80 2.75 -10.05
N TYR A 162 -15.67 4.05 -10.35
CA TYR A 162 -16.77 4.90 -10.76
C TYR A 162 -17.47 4.35 -12.02
N ARG A 163 -16.69 4.02 -13.06
CA ARG A 163 -17.23 3.41 -14.30
C ARG A 163 -17.90 2.05 -14.07
N GLY A 164 -17.37 1.24 -13.16
CA GLY A 164 -18.00 -0.03 -12.77
C GLY A 164 -19.33 0.16 -12.04
N SER A 165 -19.45 1.21 -11.23
CA SER A 165 -20.67 1.51 -10.47
C SER A 165 -21.83 1.99 -11.35
N THR A 166 -21.54 2.75 -12.42
CA THR A 166 -22.57 3.21 -13.36
C THR A 166 -23.19 2.06 -14.16
N VAL A 167 -22.43 1.00 -14.46
CA VAL A 167 -22.97 -0.18 -15.15
C VAL A 167 -23.96 -0.95 -14.27
N LEU A 168 -23.77 -0.95 -12.95
CA LEU A 168 -24.69 -1.60 -12.01
C LEU A 168 -25.99 -0.80 -11.77
N SER A 169 -25.98 0.52 -11.96
CA SER A 169 -27.21 1.33 -11.92
C SER A 169 -28.09 1.09 -13.15
N ASP A 170 -27.48 0.85 -14.31
CA ASP A 170 -28.20 0.67 -15.57
C ASP A 170 -28.87 -0.72 -15.69
N ILE A 171 -28.37 -1.74 -14.97
CA ILE A 171 -28.96 -3.09 -14.93
C ILE A 171 -30.22 -3.16 -14.03
N LYS A 172 -30.44 -2.16 -13.18
CA LYS A 172 -31.58 -2.11 -12.25
C LYS A 172 -32.77 -1.29 -12.76
N GLN A 173 -32.73 -0.81 -14.01
CA GLN A 173 -33.86 -0.18 -14.70
C GLN A 173 -34.48 -1.16 -15.68
#